data_AF-A0A3D0VH65-F1
#
_entry.id   AF-A0A3D0VH65-F1
#
_cell.length_a   1.000
_cell.length_b   1.000
_cell.length_c   1.000
_cell.angle_alpha   90.00
_cell.angle_beta   90.00
_cell.angle_gamma   90.00
#
_symmetry.space_group_name_H-M   'P 1'
#
loop_
_entity.id
_entity.type
_entity.pdbx_description
1 polymer ?
#
loop_
_entity_poly.entity_id
_entity_poly.type
_entity_poly.pdbx_seq_one_letter_code
_entity_poly.pdbx_strand_id
1 'polypeptide(L)' 'IKGTLGNCSGGTTPWGTILSGEENFNGYFVSPGTSASDKRYGLTSSSTARKWELDDPRFDTRNAGYENETNRFGWIVEV' A
#
# COMPACT_ATOMS: atom_id res chain seq x y z
N ILE A 1 1.41 10.37 -6.39
CA ILE A 1 0.97 9.38 -5.37
C ILE A 1 -0.24 9.98 -4.65
N LYS A 2 -1.26 9.17 -4.32
CA LYS A 2 -2.48 9.65 -3.66
C LYS A 2 -2.58 9.08 -2.24
N GLY A 3 -2.06 9.84 -1.30
CA GLY A 3 -2.11 9.52 0.13
C GLY A 3 -0.93 8.70 0.63
N THR A 4 -0.97 8.46 1.94
CA THR A 4 -0.16 7.51 2.70
C THR A 4 -1.12 6.66 3.54
N LEU A 5 -0.83 5.37 3.74
CA LEU A 5 -1.76 4.41 4.32
C LEU A 5 -1.08 3.46 5.30
N GLY A 6 -1.86 2.95 6.26
CA GLY A 6 -1.34 2.02 7.25
C GLY A 6 -0.23 2.63 8.12
N ASN A 7 -0.26 3.95 8.32
CA ASN A 7 0.71 4.66 9.14
C ASN A 7 0.68 4.12 10.58
N CYS A 8 1.78 3.51 10.99
CA CYS A 8 1.87 2.82 12.29
C CYS A 8 2.62 3.68 13.30
N SER A 9 3.93 3.78 13.13
CA SER A 9 4.81 4.61 13.96
C SER A 9 5.74 5.43 13.08
N GLY A 10 6.62 6.19 13.70
CA GLY A 10 7.43 7.17 13.03
C GLY A 10 8.70 7.54 13.79
N GLY A 11 9.34 8.61 13.33
CA GLY A 11 10.50 9.20 13.99
C GLY A 11 10.59 10.69 13.71
N THR A 12 11.29 11.41 14.57
CA THR A 12 11.64 12.82 14.33
C THR A 12 13.06 12.86 13.79
N THR A 13 13.27 13.52 12.65
CA THR A 13 14.62 13.69 12.11
C THR A 13 15.37 14.78 12.89
N PRO A 14 16.72 14.74 12.94
CA PRO A 14 17.51 15.81 13.55
C PRO A 14 17.37 17.17 12.87
N TRP A 15 16.84 17.22 11.64
CA TRP A 15 16.57 18.45 10.89
C TRP A 15 15.11 18.93 10.99
N GLY A 16 14.33 18.36 11.92
CA GLY A 16 13.05 18.92 12.35
C GLY A 16 11.82 18.46 11.57
N THR A 17 11.94 17.43 10.73
CA THR A 17 10.81 16.80 10.02
C THR A 17 10.31 15.55 10.74
N ILE A 18 9.11 15.10 10.39
CA ILE A 18 8.52 13.86 10.92
C ILE A 18 8.54 12.78 9.84
N LEU A 19 9.02 11.60 10.20
CA LEU A 19 8.90 10.38 9.42
C LEU A 19 7.68 9.58 9.89
N SER A 20 6.82 9.18 8.96
CA SER A 20 5.74 8.22 9.20
C SER A 20 5.99 6.94 8.42
N GLY A 21 5.92 5.78 9.08
CA GLY A 21 6.11 4.48 8.45
C GLY A 21 4.80 3.82 8.06
N GLU A 22 4.67 3.49 6.78
CA GLU A 22 3.56 2.68 6.27
C GLU A 22 3.79 1.19 6.58
N GLU A 23 2.82 0.59 7.26
CA GLU A 23 2.82 -0.82 7.63
C GLU A 23 1.55 -1.50 7.11
N ASN A 24 1.60 -2.83 6.92
CA ASN A 24 0.44 -3.65 6.54
C ASN A 24 -0.30 -3.13 5.29
N PHE A 25 0.41 -2.40 4.42
CA PHE A 25 -0.16 -1.77 3.23
C PHE A 25 -0.78 -2.81 2.29
N ASN A 26 -0.21 -4.03 2.25
CA ASN A 26 -0.72 -5.15 1.49
C ASN A 26 -2.17 -5.52 1.85
N GLY A 27 -2.63 -5.24 3.07
CA GLY A 27 -4.00 -5.47 3.51
C GLY A 27 -5.03 -4.47 2.98
N TYR A 28 -4.61 -3.50 2.16
CA TYR A 28 -5.47 -2.50 1.53
C TYR A 28 -5.66 -2.74 0.02
N PHE A 29 -4.92 -3.68 -0.58
CA PHE A 29 -4.94 -3.92 -2.01
C PHE A 29 -5.34 -5.34 -2.36
N VAL A 30 -6.13 -5.47 -3.43
CA VAL A 30 -6.27 -6.73 -4.17
C VAL A 30 -5.22 -6.73 -5.29
N SER A 31 -4.60 -7.88 -5.51
CA SER A 31 -3.58 -8.10 -6.54
C SER A 31 -3.80 -9.45 -7.24
N PRO A 32 -3.23 -9.70 -8.43
CA PRO A 32 -3.15 -11.06 -8.97
C PRO A 32 -2.59 -12.08 -7.97
N GLY A 33 -1.67 -11.67 -7.07
CA GLY A 33 -1.15 -12.54 -6.01
C GLY A 33 -0.20 -13.64 -6.51
N THR A 34 0.22 -13.57 -7.78
CA THR A 34 0.92 -14.67 -8.46
C THR A 34 2.41 -14.41 -8.65
N SER A 35 2.81 -13.14 -8.73
CA SER A 35 4.22 -12.75 -8.90
C SER A 35 5.06 -13.07 -7.66
N ALA A 36 6.38 -13.15 -7.83
CA ALA A 36 7.29 -13.38 -6.71
C ALA A 36 7.24 -12.23 -5.68
N SER A 37 7.08 -10.99 -6.15
CA SER A 37 6.90 -9.82 -5.30
C SER A 37 5.58 -9.85 -4.55
N ASP A 38 4.46 -10.18 -5.22
CA ASP A 38 3.16 -10.27 -4.54
C ASP A 38 3.20 -11.27 -3.39
N LYS A 39 3.75 -12.47 -3.66
CA LYS A 39 3.88 -13.53 -2.65
C LYS A 39 4.77 -13.09 -1.50
N ARG A 40 5.87 -12.38 -1.78
CA ARG A 40 6.79 -11.87 -0.76
C ARG A 40 6.11 -10.85 0.16
N TYR A 41 5.29 -9.96 -0.39
CA TYR A 41 4.60 -8.92 0.38
C TYR A 41 3.22 -9.34 0.91
N GLY A 42 2.78 -10.57 0.65
CA GLY A 42 1.48 -11.07 1.11
C GLY A 42 0.30 -10.39 0.41
N LEU A 43 0.46 -10.00 -0.85
CA LEU A 43 -0.62 -9.50 -1.70
C LEU A 43 -1.38 -10.70 -2.29
N THR A 44 -2.71 -10.64 -2.27
CA THR A 44 -3.56 -11.76 -2.71
C THR A 44 -4.73 -11.27 -3.57
N SER A 45 -5.38 -12.20 -4.26
CA SER A 45 -6.59 -11.92 -5.05
C SER A 45 -7.89 -11.96 -4.24
N SER A 46 -7.80 -12.20 -2.93
CA SER A 46 -8.94 -12.21 -2.01
C SER A 46 -9.41 -10.80 -1.74
N SER A 47 -10.72 -10.61 -1.55
CA SER A 47 -11.25 -9.33 -1.11
C SER A 47 -10.62 -8.87 0.20
N THR A 48 -10.34 -7.58 0.30
CA THR A 48 -9.78 -7.00 1.51
C THR A 48 -10.86 -6.87 2.58
N ALA A 49 -10.47 -6.81 3.86
CA ALA A 49 -11.42 -6.54 4.94
C ALA A 49 -12.08 -5.15 4.80
N ARG A 50 -11.44 -4.23 4.09
CA ARG A 50 -11.90 -2.84 3.88
C ARG A 50 -12.84 -2.70 2.70
N LYS A 51 -12.75 -3.59 1.71
CA LYS A 51 -13.55 -3.60 0.48
C LYS A 51 -13.44 -2.32 -0.37
N TRP A 52 -12.38 -1.54 -0.20
CA TRP A 52 -12.19 -0.30 -0.96
C TRP A 52 -12.03 -0.53 -2.45
N GLU A 53 -11.57 -1.72 -2.84
CA GLU A 53 -11.52 -2.16 -4.23
C GLU A 53 -12.88 -2.13 -4.95
N LEU A 54 -13.99 -2.10 -4.21
CA LEU A 54 -15.34 -2.02 -4.78
C LEU A 54 -15.71 -0.58 -5.17
N ASP A 55 -15.11 0.43 -4.53
CA ASP A 55 -15.49 1.84 -4.66
C ASP A 55 -14.42 2.67 -5.38
N ASP A 56 -13.13 2.37 -5.18
CA ASP A 56 -12.01 3.07 -5.80
C ASP A 56 -11.10 2.06 -6.53
N PRO A 57 -11.07 2.08 -7.88
CA PRO A 57 -10.40 1.07 -8.69
C PRO A 57 -8.89 0.97 -8.45
N ARG A 58 -8.27 2.00 -7.84
CA ARG A 58 -6.83 1.98 -7.53
C ARG A 58 -6.43 0.94 -6.50
N PHE A 59 -7.38 0.44 -5.70
CA PHE A 59 -7.13 -0.58 -4.68
C PHE A 59 -7.19 -2.01 -5.22
N ASP A 60 -7.40 -2.18 -6.53
CA ASP A 60 -7.27 -3.45 -7.21
C ASP A 60 -6.26 -3.33 -8.35
N THR A 61 -5.07 -3.90 -8.19
CA THR A 61 -3.99 -3.82 -9.17
C THR A 61 -4.22 -4.71 -10.40
N ARG A 62 -5.33 -5.45 -10.45
CA ARG A 62 -5.77 -6.12 -11.68
C ARG A 62 -6.41 -5.15 -12.67
N ASN A 63 -6.78 -3.95 -12.22
CA ASN A 63 -7.35 -2.91 -13.07
C ASN A 63 -6.28 -2.23 -13.92
N ALA A 64 -6.64 -1.97 -15.18
CA ALA A 64 -5.76 -1.30 -16.13
C ALA A 64 -5.35 0.10 -15.63
N GLY A 65 -4.05 0.38 -15.63
CA GLY A 65 -3.47 1.63 -15.14
C GLY A 65 -3.16 1.69 -13.64
N TYR A 66 -3.53 0.66 -12.88
CA TYR A 66 -3.25 0.55 -11.44
C TYR A 66 -2.38 -0.66 -11.07
N GLU A 67 -1.79 -1.32 -12.07
CA GLU A 67 -0.98 -2.54 -11.90
C GLU A 67 0.21 -2.34 -10.95
N ASN A 68 0.71 -1.10 -10.88
CA ASN A 68 1.82 -0.71 -10.03
C ASN A 68 1.41 0.05 -8.77
N GLU A 69 0.12 0.16 -8.44
CA GLU A 69 -0.32 1.02 -7.34
C GLU A 69 0.20 0.51 -5.99
N THR A 70 0.29 -0.80 -5.77
CA THR A 70 0.90 -1.40 -4.56
C THR A 70 2.37 -1.03 -4.38
N ASN A 71 3.12 -0.82 -5.46
CA ASN A 71 4.54 -0.45 -5.40
C ASN A 71 4.77 0.99 -4.92
N ARG A 72 3.70 1.79 -4.83
CA ARG A 72 3.73 3.19 -4.38
C ARG A 72 3.44 3.34 -2.89
N PHE A 73 3.29 2.22 -2.17
CA PHE A 73 3.08 2.16 -0.72
C PHE A 73 4.06 1.17 -0.07
N GLY A 74 4.16 1.20 1.25
CA GLY A 74 5.13 0.44 2.03
C GLY A 74 6.45 1.19 2.24
N TRP A 75 6.38 2.52 2.28
CA TRP A 75 7.53 3.40 2.42
C TRP A 75 7.55 4.16 3.75
N ILE A 76 8.70 4.74 4.07
CA ILE A 76 8.77 5.82 5.05
C ILE A 76 8.47 7.14 4.32
N VAL A 77 7.55 7.92 4.86
CA VAL A 77 7.14 9.23 4.32
C VAL A 77 7.65 10.32 5.25
N GLU A 78 8.40 11.28 4.71
CA GLU A 78 8.83 12.48 5.44
C GLU A 78 7.83 13.63 5.23
N VAL A 79 7.55 14.37 6.31
CA VAL A 79 6.65 15.52 6.36
C VAL A 79 7.35 16.72 7.01
#